data_AF-A0A3E0V9X7-F1
#
_entry.id   AF-A0A3E0V9X7-F1
#
_cell.length_a   1.000
_cell.length_b   1.000
_cell.length_c   1.000
_cell.angle_alpha   90.00
_cell.angle_beta   90.00
_cell.angle_gamma   90.00
#
_symmetry.space_group_name_H-M   'P 1'
#
loop_
_entity.id
_entity.type
_entity.pdbx_description
1 polymer ?
#
loop_
_entity_poly.entity_id
_entity_poly.type
_entity_poly.pdbx_seq_one_letter_code
_entity_poly.pdbx_strand_id
1 'polypeptide(L)' 'MSVMAKAYPKEFRDDVVAVARKGRGQSAQIARDFGISEGTLSNWLKRADIEDGNRPG' A
#
# COMPACT_ATOMS: atom_id res chain seq x y z
N MET A 1 18.11 4.53 20.14
CA MET A 1 17.77 5.71 19.33
C MET A 1 16.76 5.26 18.28
N SER A 2 15.46 5.39 18.56
CA SER A 2 14.41 4.88 17.66
C SER A 2 14.15 5.89 16.56
N VAL A 3 14.83 5.72 15.43
CA VAL A 3 14.52 6.41 14.18
C VAL A 3 13.16 5.91 13.69
N MET A 4 12.08 6.43 14.28
CA MET A 4 10.73 6.22 13.78
C MET A 4 10.62 6.98 12.46
N ALA A 5 11.19 6.41 11.39
CA ALA A 5 10.93 6.84 10.03
C ALA A 5 9.42 7.03 9.93
N LYS A 6 8.99 8.25 9.63
CA LYS A 6 7.60 8.72 9.74
C LYS A 6 6.72 7.80 8.91
N ALA A 7 6.26 6.72 9.54
CA ALA A 7 5.57 5.65 8.87
C ALA A 7 4.20 6.20 8.50
N TYR A 8 3.81 6.02 7.25
CA TYR A 8 2.47 6.37 6.82
C TYR A 8 1.45 5.74 7.79
N PRO A 9 0.45 6.52 8.27
CA PRO A 9 -0.59 5.99 9.13
C PRO A 9 -1.21 4.72 8.53
N LYS A 10 -1.63 3.77 9.36
CA LYS A 10 -2.25 2.54 8.85
C LYS A 10 -3.47 2.89 7.98
N GLU A 11 -4.30 3.82 8.44
CA GLU A 11 -5.50 4.26 7.72
C GLU A 11 -5.17 4.77 6.31
N PHE A 12 -4.14 5.63 6.18
CA PHE A 12 -3.68 6.10 4.87
C PHE A 12 -3.24 4.95 3.96
N ARG A 13 -2.50 3.98 4.50
CA ARG A 13 -2.06 2.80 3.74
C ARG A 13 -3.25 1.95 3.28
N ASP A 14 -4.24 1.78 4.15
CA ASP A 14 -5.46 1.02 3.89
C ASP A 14 -6.30 1.66 2.80
N ASP A 15 -6.51 2.98 2.86
CA ASP A 15 -7.21 3.75 1.83
C ASP A 15 -6.53 3.62 0.47
N VAL A 16 -5.20 3.82 0.43
CA VAL A 16 -4.42 3.70 -0.80
C VAL A 16 -4.50 2.28 -1.37
N VAL A 17 -4.39 1.25 -0.52
CA VAL A 17 -4.52 -0.16 -0.91
C VAL A 17 -5.92 -0.47 -1.42
N ALA A 18 -6.97 0.03 -0.77
CA ALA A 18 -8.35 -0.16 -1.18
C ALA A 18 -8.63 0.48 -2.55
N VAL A 19 -8.12 1.70 -2.77
CA VAL A 19 -8.19 2.38 -4.07
C VAL A 19 -7.39 1.61 -5.12
N ALA A 20 -6.19 1.15 -4.81
CA ALA A 20 -5.37 0.34 -5.71
C ALA A 20 -5.98 -1.02 -6.07
N ARG A 21 -6.69 -1.68 -5.13
CA ARG A 21 -7.43 -2.92 -5.39
C ARG A 21 -8.66 -2.69 -6.26
N LYS A 22 -9.36 -1.57 -6.09
CA LYS A 22 -10.53 -1.19 -6.90
C LYS A 22 -10.13 -0.70 -8.29
N GLY A 23 -9.01 0.02 -8.40
CA GLY A 23 -8.46 0.54 -9.64
C GLY A 23 -7.79 -0.56 -10.47
N ARG A 24 -8.56 -1.25 -11.31
CA ARG A 24 -8.06 -2.31 -12.19
C ARG A 24 -6.84 -1.83 -12.99
N GLY A 25 -5.65 -2.30 -12.63
CA GLY A 25 -4.43 -2.17 -13.41
C GLY A 25 -3.70 -0.81 -13.34
N GLN A 26 -4.10 0.12 -12.47
CA GLN A 26 -3.52 1.47 -12.42
C GLN A 26 -2.73 1.78 -11.14
N SER A 27 -2.07 0.79 -10.54
CA SER A 27 -1.23 0.97 -9.34
C SER A 27 -0.19 2.08 -9.51
N ALA A 28 0.42 2.19 -10.69
CA ALA A 28 1.38 3.24 -11.00
C ALA A 28 0.77 4.65 -10.91
N GLN A 29 -0.40 4.83 -11.51
CA GLN A 29 -1.09 6.12 -11.52
C GLN A 29 -1.59 6.48 -10.11
N ILE A 30 -2.10 5.49 -9.37
CA ILE A 30 -2.57 5.65 -7.99
C ILE A 30 -1.39 6.04 -7.09
N ALA A 31 -0.24 5.38 -7.20
CA ALA A 31 0.94 5.76 -6.43
C ALA A 31 1.32 7.24 -6.67
N ARG A 32 1.28 7.70 -7.93
CA ARG A 32 1.57 9.09 -8.29
C ARG A 32 0.54 10.08 -7.74
N ASP A 33 -0.75 9.73 -7.80
CA ASP A 33 -1.86 10.54 -7.29
C ASP A 33 -1.75 10.76 -5.78
N PHE A 34 -1.40 9.71 -5.04
CA PHE A 34 -1.19 9.76 -3.60
C PHE A 34 0.21 10.28 -3.19
N GLY A 35 1.08 10.61 -4.14
CA GLY A 35 2.44 11.12 -3.88
C GLY A 35 3.40 10.08 -3.28
N ILE A 36 3.16 8.80 -3.49
CA ILE A 36 4.01 7.69 -3.03
C ILE A 36 4.76 7.01 -4.19
N SER A 37 5.82 6.29 -3.86
CA SER A 37 6.53 5.48 -4.86
C SER A 37 5.81 4.17 -5.15
N GLU A 38 5.86 3.69 -6.39
CA GLU A 38 5.24 2.42 -6.81
C GLU A 38 5.74 1.20 -6.02
N GLY A 39 7.02 1.20 -5.63
CA GLY A 39 7.59 0.16 -4.77
C GLY A 39 6.94 0.13 -3.39
N THR A 40 6.61 1.29 -2.82
CA THR A 40 5.91 1.41 -1.54
C THR A 40 4.49 0.83 -1.66
N LEU A 41 3.77 1.20 -2.72
CA LEU A 41 2.43 0.67 -3.00
C LEU A 41 2.44 -0.85 -3.18
N SER A 42 3.40 -1.37 -3.96
CA SER A 42 3.54 -2.80 -4.20
C SER A 42 3.80 -3.58 -2.92
N ASN A 43 4.61 -3.04 -2.00
CA ASN A 43 4.87 -3.66 -0.72
C ASN A 43 3.64 -3.66 0.20
N TRP A 44 2.84 -2.59 0.17
CA TRP A 44 1.58 -2.52 0.91
C TRP A 44 0.52 -3.47 0.36
N LEU A 45 0.39 -3.58 -0.97
CA LEU A 45 -0.50 -4.54 -1.60
C LEU A 45 -0.15 -5.98 -1.21
N LYS A 46 1.15 -6.34 -1.23
CA LYS A 46 1.62 -7.67 -0.77
C LYS A 46 1.31 -7.92 0.70
N ARG A 47 1.56 -6.95 1.57
CA ARG A 47 1.23 -7.07 3.01
C ARG A 47 -0.27 -7.23 3.23
N ALA A 48 -1.07 -6.41 2.58
CA ALA A 48 -2.52 -6.49 2.68
C ALA A 48 -3.07 -7.82 2.13
N ASP A 49 -2.44 -8.41 1.12
CA ASP A 49 -2.81 -9.75 0.59
C ASP A 49 -2.54 -10.87 1.61
N ILE A 50 -1.45 -10.76 2.36
CA ILE A 50 -1.11 -11.69 3.46
C ILE A 50 -2.04 -11.49 4.66
N GLU A 51 -2.30 -10.25 5.06
CA GLU A 51 -3.20 -9.93 6.20
C GLU A 51 -4.67 -10.31 5.92
N ASP A 52 -5.10 -10.20 4.66
CA ASP A 52 -6.44 -10.62 4.20
C ASP A 52 -6.57 -12.15 4.12
N GLY A 53 -5.46 -12.90 4.23
CA GLY A 53 -5.44 -14.36 4.13
C GLY A 53 -5.52 -14.89 2.70
N ASN A 54 -5.36 -14.03 1.69
CA ASN A 54 -5.41 -14.41 0.28
C ASN A 54 -4.12 -15.13 -0.19
N ARG A 55 -3.06 -15.11 0.63
CA ARG A 55 -1.88 -15.98 0.49
C ARG A 55 -1.51 -16.64 1.82
N PRO A 56 -1.22 -17.96 1.83
CA PRO A 56 -0.43 -18.55 2.90
C PRO A 56 0.99 -17.99 2.80
N GLY A 57 1.46 -17.39 3.90
CA GLY A 57 2.80 -16.81 4.02
C GLY A 57 3.92 -17.85 3.99
#